data_AF-A0A0C5XLZ4-F1
#
_entry.id   AF-A0A0C5XLZ4-F1
#
_cell.length_a   1.000
_cell.length_b   1.000
_cell.length_c   1.000
_cell.angle_alpha   90.00
_cell.angle_beta   90.00
_cell.angle_gamma   90.00
#
_symmetry.space_group_name_H-M   'P 1'
#
loop_
_entity.id
_entity.type
_entity.pdbx_description
1 polymer ?
#
loop_
_entity_poly.entity_id
_entity_poly.type
_entity_poly.pdbx_seq_one_letter_code
_entity_poly.pdbx_strand_id
1 'polypeptide(L)'
;MATKRRATAALAWLLLAGLLTTAPGATAAAPAPAAGGGAGPVDVRAYWTPQRMRAAVPVDRSAGVTVAGRRPAAGGARARAVVAPRSTGKLFFSDGASDYVCSGAAVNTPERNVVLTAGHCVNSGATRGLLGCRPGRYFTRFLFVPGYVAGARPYGAWAGVTALAQPDWVNQCGNFSHDQAVLTVAPLGGRQLVDVVGGNAVAWGYPPREDGVRVIGWPAEAPYDGERAQQCAGPTTAFPETGDAQMSCPLNGGASGGPWFLGMVSPDVGYIWAVTSRRTTEGPALLLAWPLDRTILTLLAAVRSATATATAARPRGRGPLSVAALPAVTGRGQPYRLRLRARAGTRVVVQARRSATARWRRLTVVRMPASGVVDLNRASGPAGPVWFRLKQGKRVGKKAKVVVRACPLPVDRRAAVVAATGCSSPTA
;
A
#
# COMPACT_ATOMS: atom_id res chain seq x y z
N MET A 1 -26.05 -71.90 -56.65
CA MET A 1 -24.75 -71.32 -57.03
C MET A 1 -24.95 -69.87 -57.45
N ALA A 2 -24.53 -68.91 -56.63
CA ALA A 2 -24.23 -67.52 -57.00
C ALA A 2 -23.85 -66.76 -55.72
N THR A 3 -22.55 -66.56 -55.53
CA THR A 3 -21.90 -65.86 -54.43
C THR A 3 -22.09 -64.35 -54.58
N LYS A 4 -22.79 -63.70 -53.63
CA LYS A 4 -22.84 -62.24 -53.51
C LYS A 4 -21.57 -61.74 -52.81
N ARG A 5 -20.68 -61.11 -53.57
CA ARG A 5 -19.53 -60.35 -53.04
C ARG A 5 -20.03 -59.13 -52.26
N ARG A 6 -19.72 -59.05 -50.96
CA ARG A 6 -19.83 -57.83 -50.17
C ARG A 6 -18.50 -57.08 -50.27
N ALA A 7 -18.52 -55.90 -50.90
CA ALA A 7 -17.40 -54.98 -50.88
C ALA A 7 -17.41 -54.21 -49.55
N THR A 8 -16.38 -54.42 -48.72
CA THR A 8 -16.12 -53.61 -47.53
C THR A 8 -15.35 -52.35 -47.94
N ALA A 9 -15.99 -51.19 -47.84
CA ALA A 9 -15.33 -49.90 -47.94
C ALA A 9 -14.59 -49.61 -46.63
N ALA A 10 -13.26 -49.59 -46.66
CA ALA A 10 -12.43 -49.13 -45.56
C ALA A 10 -12.37 -47.59 -45.59
N LEU A 11 -12.95 -46.93 -44.59
CA LEU A 11 -12.74 -45.49 -44.35
C LEU A 11 -11.33 -45.29 -43.78
N ALA A 12 -10.44 -44.71 -44.58
CA ALA A 12 -9.16 -44.19 -44.11
C ALA A 12 -9.40 -42.89 -43.33
N TRP A 13 -9.13 -42.92 -42.02
CA TRP A 13 -9.06 -41.72 -41.18
C TRP A 13 -7.75 -40.98 -41.46
N LEU A 14 -7.81 -39.86 -42.17
CA LEU A 14 -6.73 -38.88 -42.25
C LEU A 14 -6.63 -38.13 -40.91
N LEU A 15 -5.62 -38.49 -40.11
CA LEU A 15 -5.20 -37.71 -38.94
C LEU A 15 -4.55 -36.40 -39.41
N LEU A 16 -5.31 -35.31 -39.45
CA LEU A 16 -4.74 -33.96 -39.46
C LEU A 16 -4.18 -33.66 -38.06
N ALA A 17 -2.86 -33.79 -37.91
CA ALA A 17 -2.15 -33.23 -36.77
C ALA A 17 -2.14 -31.70 -36.90
N GLY A 18 -3.18 -31.04 -36.37
CA GLY A 18 -3.19 -29.61 -36.18
C GLY A 18 -2.16 -29.23 -35.12
N LEU A 19 -1.05 -28.61 -35.54
CA LEU A 19 -0.14 -27.93 -34.62
C LEU A 19 -0.93 -26.79 -33.95
N LEU A 20 -1.36 -26.99 -32.70
CA LEU A 20 -1.72 -25.89 -31.82
C LEU A 20 -0.45 -25.12 -31.50
N THR A 21 -0.19 -24.04 -32.23
CA THR A 21 0.71 -22.99 -31.77
C THR A 21 0.07 -22.37 -30.54
N THR A 22 0.59 -22.70 -29.36
CA THR A 22 0.24 -22.04 -28.11
C THR A 22 0.67 -20.57 -28.23
N ALA A 23 -0.30 -19.68 -28.40
CA ALA A 23 -0.05 -18.26 -28.30
C ALA A 23 0.55 -17.98 -26.90
N PRO A 24 1.67 -17.25 -26.80
CA PRO A 24 2.18 -16.84 -25.49
C PRO A 24 1.09 -16.04 -24.78
N GLY A 25 0.76 -16.47 -23.55
CA GLY A 25 -0.29 -15.87 -22.75
C GLY A 25 -0.13 -14.36 -22.69
N ALA A 26 -1.21 -13.64 -23.00
CA ALA A 26 -1.27 -12.19 -22.87
C ALA A 26 -0.80 -11.82 -21.47
N THR A 27 0.35 -11.16 -21.38
CA THR A 27 0.77 -10.50 -20.16
C THR A 27 -0.28 -9.44 -19.87
N ALA A 28 -0.96 -9.55 -18.71
CA ALA A 28 -1.91 -8.54 -18.27
C ALA A 28 -1.24 -7.16 -18.39
N ALA A 29 -1.82 -6.28 -19.20
CA ALA A 29 -1.29 -4.95 -19.42
C ALA A 29 -1.17 -4.23 -18.07
N ALA A 30 -0.02 -3.61 -17.82
CA ALA A 30 0.18 -2.82 -16.61
C ALA A 30 -0.90 -1.73 -16.52
N PRO A 31 -1.45 -1.46 -15.32
CA PRO A 31 -2.47 -0.44 -15.16
C PRO A 31 -1.95 0.92 -15.66
N ALA A 32 -2.71 1.57 -16.54
CA ALA A 32 -2.34 2.88 -17.07
C ALA A 32 -2.48 3.95 -15.97
N PRO A 33 -1.44 4.74 -15.68
CA PRO A 33 -1.50 5.81 -14.68
C PRO A 33 -2.46 6.91 -15.12
N ALA A 34 -3.44 7.22 -14.27
CA ALA A 34 -4.19 8.46 -14.39
C ALA A 34 -3.39 9.57 -13.71
N ALA A 35 -2.94 10.56 -14.51
CA ALA A 35 -2.42 11.80 -13.95
C ALA A 35 -3.51 12.43 -13.06
N GLY A 36 -3.16 12.78 -11.82
CA GLY A 36 -4.04 13.51 -10.92
C GLY A 36 -4.49 14.78 -11.64
N GLY A 37 -5.77 14.83 -12.02
CA GLY A 37 -6.23 15.69 -13.11
C GLY A 37 -5.75 17.14 -13.00
N GLY A 38 -5.12 17.64 -14.07
CA GLY A 38 -4.90 19.05 -14.47
C GLY A 38 -4.19 20.02 -13.52
N ALA A 39 -4.44 19.96 -12.22
CA ALA A 39 -4.03 20.92 -11.21
C ALA A 39 -2.67 20.56 -10.62
N GLY A 40 -1.77 21.55 -10.54
CA GLY A 40 -0.47 21.35 -9.94
C GLY A 40 -0.56 21.07 -8.43
N PRO A 41 0.51 20.53 -7.80
CA PRO A 41 0.53 20.28 -6.35
C PRO A 41 0.25 21.51 -5.48
N VAL A 42 0.56 22.72 -5.99
CA VAL A 42 0.27 23.99 -5.31
C VAL A 42 -1.23 24.26 -5.33
N ASP A 43 -1.87 24.13 -6.50
CA ASP A 43 -3.30 24.36 -6.69
C ASP A 43 -4.15 23.43 -5.82
N VAL A 44 -3.77 22.15 -5.73
CA VAL A 44 -4.46 21.18 -4.87
C VAL A 44 -4.37 21.60 -3.39
N ARG A 45 -3.20 22.04 -2.92
CA ARG A 45 -3.03 22.49 -1.53
C ARG A 45 -3.82 23.77 -1.23
N ALA A 46 -3.92 24.67 -2.21
CA ALA A 46 -4.70 25.91 -2.10
C ALA A 46 -6.21 25.65 -2.12
N TYR A 47 -6.65 24.70 -2.96
CA TYR A 47 -8.05 24.29 -3.06
C TYR A 47 -8.60 23.81 -1.71
N TRP A 48 -7.85 22.98 -0.99
CA TRP A 48 -8.29 22.45 0.30
C TRP A 48 -8.06 23.45 1.43
N THR A 49 -9.04 24.31 1.67
CA THR A 49 -9.12 25.13 2.89
C THR A 49 -9.58 24.29 4.09
N PRO A 50 -9.35 24.74 5.34
CA PRO A 50 -9.96 24.11 6.53
C PRO A 50 -11.48 23.94 6.41
N GLN A 51 -12.18 24.91 5.83
CA GLN A 51 -13.62 24.85 5.63
C GLN A 51 -14.01 23.73 4.65
N ARG A 52 -13.33 23.63 3.50
CA ARG A 52 -13.60 22.55 2.53
C ARG A 52 -13.27 21.17 3.10
N MET A 53 -12.15 21.04 3.83
CA MET A 53 -11.82 19.78 4.49
C MET A 53 -12.88 19.36 5.52
N ARG A 54 -13.45 20.32 6.26
CA ARG A 54 -14.52 20.05 7.22
C ARG A 54 -15.86 19.71 6.56
N ALA A 55 -16.15 20.35 5.43
CA ALA A 55 -17.40 20.16 4.69
C ALA A 55 -17.40 18.91 3.79
N ALA A 56 -16.22 18.36 3.50
CA ALA A 56 -16.08 17.18 2.65
C ALA A 56 -16.78 15.95 3.27
N VAL A 57 -17.51 15.21 2.44
CA VAL A 57 -18.37 14.10 2.87
C VAL A 57 -17.75 12.74 2.55
N PRO A 58 -18.10 11.66 3.25
CA PRO A 58 -17.68 10.33 2.82
C PRO A 58 -18.06 10.04 1.37
N VAL A 59 -17.13 9.48 0.61
CA VAL A 59 -17.47 8.86 -0.67
C VAL A 59 -18.34 7.63 -0.38
N ASP A 60 -19.41 7.48 -1.15
CA ASP A 60 -20.29 6.31 -1.13
C ASP A 60 -20.94 5.98 0.22
N ARG A 61 -21.99 6.75 0.57
CA ARG A 61 -22.86 6.52 1.74
C ARG A 61 -23.45 5.10 1.87
N SER A 62 -23.20 4.15 0.96
CA SER A 62 -23.54 2.74 1.17
C SER A 62 -22.96 1.78 0.10
N ALA A 63 -21.64 1.57 0.10
CA ALA A 63 -21.08 0.26 -0.29
C ALA A 63 -21.39 -0.80 0.80
N GLY A 64 -22.60 -0.76 1.34
CA GLY A 64 -23.04 -1.54 2.48
C GLY A 64 -23.41 -2.96 2.06
N VAL A 65 -23.00 -3.95 2.84
CA VAL A 65 -23.61 -5.28 2.74
C VAL A 65 -24.74 -5.37 3.77
N THR A 66 -25.94 -5.66 3.30
CA THR A 66 -27.07 -6.00 4.17
C THR A 66 -26.94 -7.44 4.64
N VAL A 67 -26.92 -7.66 5.95
CA VAL A 67 -26.87 -9.00 6.56
C VAL A 67 -28.11 -9.19 7.42
N ALA A 68 -29.20 -9.60 6.77
CA ALA A 68 -30.46 -9.88 7.47
C ALA A 68 -30.32 -11.09 8.40
N GLY A 69 -30.93 -11.02 9.60
CA GLY A 69 -31.08 -12.18 10.50
C GLY A 69 -29.86 -12.53 11.37
N ARG A 70 -28.73 -11.81 11.28
CA ARG A 70 -27.55 -12.09 12.11
C ARG A 70 -27.61 -11.31 13.42
N ARG A 71 -27.68 -12.02 14.55
CA ARG A 71 -27.75 -11.39 15.88
C ARG A 71 -26.42 -10.68 16.20
N PRO A 72 -26.45 -9.43 16.72
CA PRO A 72 -25.24 -8.75 17.18
C PRO A 72 -24.51 -9.59 18.24
N ALA A 73 -23.18 -9.65 18.17
CA ALA A 73 -22.38 -10.27 19.21
C ALA A 73 -22.58 -9.54 20.56
N ALA A 74 -22.57 -10.29 21.67
CA ALA A 74 -22.66 -9.71 23.01
C ALA A 74 -21.45 -8.77 23.26
N GLY A 75 -21.72 -7.51 23.64
CA GLY A 75 -20.69 -6.51 23.97
C GLY A 75 -20.60 -5.28 23.05
N GLY A 76 -21.26 -5.31 21.88
CA GLY A 76 -21.31 -4.21 20.92
C GLY A 76 -19.97 -3.90 20.25
N ALA A 77 -19.99 -3.50 18.98
CA ALA A 77 -18.78 -3.03 18.31
C ALA A 77 -18.31 -1.71 18.95
N ARG A 78 -17.02 -1.60 19.29
CA ARG A 78 -16.44 -0.39 19.92
C ARG A 78 -15.26 0.12 19.11
N ALA A 79 -15.24 1.42 18.90
CA ALA A 79 -14.07 2.16 18.44
C ALA A 79 -13.62 3.14 19.52
N ARG A 80 -12.35 3.55 19.46
CA ARG A 80 -11.81 4.59 20.35
C ARG A 80 -11.04 5.63 19.56
N ALA A 81 -11.11 6.88 20.00
CA ALA A 81 -10.24 7.93 19.48
C ALA A 81 -8.78 7.64 19.85
N VAL A 82 -7.86 7.89 18.93
CA VAL A 82 -6.43 7.65 19.15
C VAL A 82 -5.58 8.79 18.59
N VAL A 83 -4.36 8.92 19.11
CA VAL A 83 -3.29 9.59 18.37
C VAL A 83 -2.90 8.69 17.21
N ALA A 84 -3.17 9.15 15.99
CA ALA A 84 -2.87 8.37 14.79
C ALA A 84 -1.37 8.05 14.69
N PRO A 85 -0.98 6.82 14.28
CA PRO A 85 0.36 6.58 13.79
C PRO A 85 0.71 7.61 12.72
N ARG A 86 1.92 8.19 12.76
CA ARG A 86 2.29 9.28 11.84
C ARG A 86 2.04 8.96 10.38
N SER A 87 2.23 7.70 10.00
CA SER A 87 2.07 7.21 8.65
C SER A 87 0.62 7.11 8.15
N THR A 88 -0.38 7.24 9.02
CA THR A 88 -1.80 7.19 8.63
C THR A 88 -2.40 8.59 8.57
N GLY A 89 -3.35 8.81 7.67
CA GLY A 89 -3.93 10.12 7.45
C GLY A 89 -5.33 10.10 6.86
N LYS A 90 -5.98 11.26 6.90
CA LYS A 90 -7.21 11.53 6.18
C LYS A 90 -6.87 11.87 4.73
N LEU A 91 -7.65 11.35 3.80
CA LEU A 91 -7.52 11.57 2.36
C LEU A 91 -8.72 12.40 1.89
N PHE A 92 -8.45 13.51 1.22
CA PHE A 92 -9.46 14.37 0.60
C PHE A 92 -9.35 14.30 -0.91
N PHE A 93 -10.47 14.36 -1.63
CA PHE A 93 -10.50 14.33 -3.11
C PHE A 93 -11.82 14.87 -3.64
N SER A 94 -11.96 15.02 -4.95
CA SER A 94 -13.15 15.59 -5.57
C SER A 94 -13.48 14.94 -6.92
N ASP A 95 -14.76 14.78 -7.22
CA ASP A 95 -15.24 14.43 -8.57
C ASP A 95 -15.51 15.67 -9.45
N GLY A 96 -15.23 16.86 -8.93
CA GLY A 96 -15.53 18.15 -9.56
C GLY A 96 -16.84 18.79 -9.11
N ALA A 97 -17.80 18.00 -8.64
CA ALA A 97 -19.08 18.46 -8.12
C ALA A 97 -19.09 18.49 -6.58
N SER A 98 -18.54 17.44 -5.95
CA SER A 98 -18.47 17.26 -4.51
C SER A 98 -17.03 17.07 -4.04
N ASP A 99 -16.83 17.37 -2.76
CA ASP A 99 -15.58 17.15 -2.04
C ASP A 99 -15.78 15.96 -1.09
N TYR A 100 -14.89 14.99 -1.18
CA TYR A 100 -14.99 13.71 -0.49
C TYR A 100 -13.87 13.45 0.52
N VAL A 101 -14.13 12.53 1.45
CA VAL A 101 -13.15 12.03 2.42
C VAL A 101 -13.05 10.51 2.43
N CYS A 102 -11.82 10.06 2.61
CA CYS A 102 -11.39 8.70 2.92
C CYS A 102 -10.26 8.75 3.96
N SER A 103 -9.65 7.59 4.19
CA SER A 103 -8.44 7.38 4.96
C SER A 103 -7.37 6.71 4.09
N GLY A 104 -6.13 6.72 4.56
CA GLY A 104 -5.02 6.04 3.90
C GLY A 104 -3.77 5.98 4.76
N ALA A 105 -2.74 5.33 4.23
CA ALA A 105 -1.46 5.21 4.94
C ALA A 105 -0.26 5.23 4.00
N ALA A 106 0.79 5.93 4.39
CA ALA A 106 2.07 5.92 3.69
C ALA A 106 2.67 4.51 3.70
N VAL A 107 3.09 4.01 2.53
CA VAL A 107 3.76 2.71 2.39
C VAL A 107 5.20 2.90 1.99
N ASN A 108 6.06 2.04 2.51
CA ASN A 108 7.49 2.17 2.35
C ASN A 108 7.94 1.56 1.01
N THR A 109 7.99 2.41 -0.01
CA THR A 109 8.44 2.08 -1.37
C THR A 109 9.75 2.80 -1.70
N PRO A 110 10.49 2.39 -2.75
CA PRO A 110 11.69 3.09 -3.20
C PRO A 110 11.47 4.58 -3.52
N GLU A 111 10.28 4.95 -3.98
CA GLU A 111 9.86 6.31 -4.37
C GLU A 111 9.63 7.20 -3.15
N ARG A 112 9.31 6.60 -1.99
CA ARG A 112 9.09 7.25 -0.68
C ARG A 112 7.89 8.20 -0.63
N ASN A 113 7.00 8.14 -1.61
CA ASN A 113 5.89 9.07 -1.81
C ASN A 113 4.57 8.35 -2.12
N VAL A 114 4.37 7.15 -1.61
CA VAL A 114 3.20 6.33 -1.95
C VAL A 114 2.29 6.19 -0.74
N VAL A 115 0.99 6.37 -0.96
CA VAL A 115 -0.09 6.14 -0.02
C VAL A 115 -0.91 4.95 -0.51
N LEU A 116 -1.19 4.00 0.36
CA LEU A 116 -2.13 2.90 0.14
C LEU A 116 -3.51 3.30 0.68
N THR A 117 -4.55 3.05 -0.11
CA THR A 117 -5.96 3.36 0.19
C THR A 117 -6.88 2.39 -0.57
N ALA A 118 -8.21 2.58 -0.48
CA ALA A 118 -9.18 1.77 -1.22
C ALA A 118 -9.34 2.26 -2.68
N GLY A 119 -9.77 1.37 -3.56
CA GLY A 119 -10.06 1.67 -4.97
C GLY A 119 -11.10 2.77 -5.13
N HIS A 120 -12.21 2.66 -4.40
CA HIS A 120 -13.31 3.61 -4.39
C HIS A 120 -12.92 4.97 -3.79
N CYS A 121 -11.78 5.09 -3.11
CA CYS A 121 -11.25 6.37 -2.65
C CYS A 121 -10.52 7.15 -3.76
N VAL A 122 -10.23 6.50 -4.90
CA VAL A 122 -9.52 7.15 -6.02
C VAL A 122 -10.24 7.04 -7.36
N ASN A 123 -11.12 6.06 -7.52
CA ASN A 123 -11.87 5.80 -8.74
C ASN A 123 -13.28 5.32 -8.40
N SER A 124 -14.29 5.80 -9.11
CA SER A 124 -15.71 5.47 -8.85
C SER A 124 -16.09 3.98 -8.95
N GLY A 125 -15.18 3.14 -9.46
CA GLY A 125 -15.46 1.75 -9.80
C GLY A 125 -16.28 1.63 -11.08
N ALA A 126 -16.24 0.44 -11.68
CA ALA A 126 -17.05 0.17 -12.86
C ALA A 126 -18.54 0.16 -12.52
N THR A 127 -19.34 0.78 -13.37
CA THR A 127 -20.79 0.89 -13.20
C THR A 127 -21.51 0.05 -14.23
N ARG A 128 -22.65 -0.55 -13.83
CA ARG A 128 -23.45 -1.36 -14.74
C ARG A 128 -24.35 -0.45 -15.57
N GLY A 129 -24.17 -0.46 -16.89
CA GLY A 129 -25.05 0.17 -17.86
C GLY A 129 -25.78 -0.85 -18.72
N LEU A 130 -26.62 -0.37 -19.64
CA LEU A 130 -27.42 -1.20 -20.56
C LEU A 130 -26.58 -2.15 -21.41
N LEU A 131 -25.37 -1.74 -21.80
CA LEU A 131 -24.47 -2.49 -22.69
C LEU A 131 -23.32 -3.20 -21.94
N GLY A 132 -23.43 -3.35 -20.61
CA GLY A 132 -22.41 -3.96 -19.77
C GLY A 132 -21.71 -2.98 -18.83
N CYS A 133 -20.51 -3.35 -18.35
CA CYS A 133 -19.76 -2.55 -17.40
C CYS A 133 -19.06 -1.39 -18.10
N ARG A 134 -19.27 -0.18 -17.58
CA ARG A 134 -18.55 1.02 -18.00
C ARG A 134 -17.42 1.28 -17.02
N PRO A 135 -16.18 1.54 -17.50
CA PRO A 135 -15.06 1.82 -16.62
C PRO A 135 -15.33 3.00 -15.67
N GLY A 136 -14.83 2.86 -14.45
CA GLY A 136 -14.92 3.90 -13.43
C GLY A 136 -14.03 5.10 -13.74
N ARG A 137 -14.41 6.25 -13.20
CA ARG A 137 -13.70 7.52 -13.40
C ARG A 137 -12.82 7.83 -12.19
N TYR A 138 -11.60 8.27 -12.47
CA TYR A 138 -10.71 8.74 -11.42
C TYR A 138 -11.17 10.09 -10.87
N PHE A 139 -11.10 10.23 -9.55
CA PHE A 139 -11.29 11.51 -8.88
C PHE A 139 -10.05 12.40 -9.08
N THR A 140 -10.14 13.63 -8.57
CA THR A 140 -9.11 14.66 -8.71
C THR A 140 -8.84 15.35 -7.38
N ARG A 141 -7.88 16.29 -7.38
CA ARG A 141 -7.54 17.13 -6.22
C ARG A 141 -7.24 16.32 -4.97
N PHE A 142 -6.52 15.21 -5.10
CA PHE A 142 -6.17 14.37 -3.96
C PHE A 142 -5.26 15.10 -2.96
N LEU A 143 -5.63 15.11 -1.68
CA LEU A 143 -4.79 15.63 -0.61
C LEU A 143 -4.73 14.62 0.53
N PHE A 144 -3.55 14.08 0.79
CA PHE A 144 -3.30 13.24 1.95
C PHE A 144 -2.74 14.08 3.10
N VAL A 145 -3.38 13.99 4.27
CA VAL A 145 -2.96 14.70 5.49
C VAL A 145 -2.66 13.69 6.60
N PRO A 146 -1.39 13.27 6.76
CA PRO A 146 -1.00 12.37 7.83
C PRO A 146 -1.23 13.01 9.20
N GLY A 147 -1.79 12.24 10.12
CA GLY A 147 -2.11 12.70 11.47
C GLY A 147 -3.14 13.84 11.52
N TYR A 148 -4.03 13.95 10.54
CA TYR A 148 -5.09 14.97 10.52
C TYR A 148 -5.90 14.99 11.83
N VAL A 149 -6.04 16.17 12.42
CA VAL A 149 -6.90 16.40 13.59
C VAL A 149 -7.56 17.76 13.47
N ALA A 150 -8.88 17.82 13.36
CA ALA A 150 -9.67 19.05 13.44
C ALA A 150 -9.16 20.20 12.53
N GLY A 151 -8.80 19.90 11.28
CA GLY A 151 -8.20 20.86 10.34
C GLY A 151 -6.67 21.00 10.43
N ALA A 152 -6.06 20.57 11.54
CA ALA A 152 -4.61 20.59 11.72
C ALA A 152 -3.90 19.57 10.83
N ARG A 153 -2.69 19.95 10.38
CA ARG A 153 -1.87 19.20 9.41
C ARG A 153 -0.46 18.97 9.97
N PRO A 154 -0.30 18.23 11.07
CA PRO A 154 0.94 18.19 11.85
C PRO A 154 2.15 17.68 11.05
N TYR A 155 1.91 16.88 10.01
CA TYR A 155 2.95 16.36 9.12
C TYR A 155 2.83 16.87 7.68
N GLY A 156 2.13 18.00 7.49
CA GLY A 156 1.96 18.66 6.22
C GLY A 156 0.79 18.13 5.38
N ALA A 157 0.64 18.73 4.19
CA ALA A 157 -0.44 18.46 3.25
C ALA A 157 0.14 17.98 1.92
N TRP A 158 -0.07 16.70 1.60
CA TRP A 158 0.61 16.02 0.50
C TRP A 158 -0.33 15.88 -0.68
N ALA A 159 -0.14 16.72 -1.70
CA ALA A 159 -0.95 16.69 -2.90
C ALA A 159 -0.65 15.42 -3.72
N GLY A 160 -1.69 14.70 -4.11
CA GLY A 160 -1.60 13.55 -4.98
C GLY A 160 -1.26 13.93 -6.42
N VAL A 161 -0.49 13.08 -7.08
CA VAL A 161 0.06 13.28 -8.44
C VAL A 161 -0.43 12.20 -9.39
N THR A 162 -0.53 10.95 -8.93
CA THR A 162 -1.00 9.83 -9.74
C THR A 162 -1.81 8.90 -8.87
N ALA A 163 -3.01 8.57 -9.32
CA ALA A 163 -3.85 7.56 -8.68
C ALA A 163 -3.90 6.31 -9.55
N LEU A 164 -3.82 5.15 -8.91
CA LEU A 164 -3.87 3.83 -9.55
C LEU A 164 -4.72 2.90 -8.69
N ALA A 165 -5.90 2.55 -9.18
CA ALA A 165 -6.71 1.46 -8.63
C ALA A 165 -6.44 0.15 -9.38
N GLN A 166 -6.80 -0.98 -8.77
CA GLN A 166 -6.74 -2.26 -9.47
C GLN A 166 -7.55 -2.22 -10.78
N PRO A 167 -7.04 -2.79 -11.88
CA PRO A 167 -7.78 -2.84 -13.16
C PRO A 167 -9.17 -3.44 -13.02
N ASP A 168 -9.31 -4.45 -12.18
CA ASP A 168 -10.58 -5.16 -11.97
C ASP A 168 -11.62 -4.27 -11.28
N TRP A 169 -11.21 -3.46 -10.30
CA TRP A 169 -12.09 -2.43 -9.72
C TRP A 169 -12.54 -1.41 -10.76
N VAL A 170 -11.61 -0.95 -11.60
CA VAL A 170 -11.87 0.08 -12.62
C VAL A 170 -12.79 -0.44 -13.72
N ASN A 171 -12.67 -1.71 -14.12
CA ASN A 171 -13.30 -2.21 -15.35
C ASN A 171 -14.44 -3.23 -15.12
N GLN A 172 -14.51 -3.86 -13.94
CA GLN A 172 -15.51 -4.91 -13.65
C GLN A 172 -16.47 -4.47 -12.55
N CYS A 173 -17.77 -4.53 -12.84
CA CYS A 173 -18.79 -4.08 -11.90
C CYS A 173 -18.80 -4.95 -10.63
N GLY A 174 -18.88 -4.33 -9.46
CA GLY A 174 -19.04 -5.03 -8.18
C GLY A 174 -17.79 -5.82 -7.73
N ASN A 175 -16.62 -5.57 -8.32
CA ASN A 175 -15.39 -6.28 -7.97
C ASN A 175 -14.72 -5.69 -6.71
N PHE A 176 -15.34 -5.90 -5.56
CA PHE A 176 -14.85 -5.41 -4.28
C PHE A 176 -13.61 -6.14 -3.75
N SER A 177 -13.30 -7.34 -4.25
CA SER A 177 -12.05 -8.04 -3.89
C SER A 177 -10.81 -7.31 -4.37
N HIS A 178 -10.97 -6.42 -5.35
CA HIS A 178 -9.92 -5.56 -5.89
C HIS A 178 -10.11 -4.08 -5.57
N ASP A 179 -10.91 -3.74 -4.54
CA ASP A 179 -11.10 -2.37 -4.06
C ASP A 179 -9.88 -1.82 -3.30
N GLN A 180 -8.74 -1.77 -3.99
CA GLN A 180 -7.44 -1.37 -3.47
C GLN A 180 -6.79 -0.42 -4.47
N ALA A 181 -6.11 0.60 -3.95
CA ALA A 181 -5.41 1.58 -4.77
C ALA A 181 -4.18 2.16 -4.10
N VAL A 182 -3.33 2.73 -4.93
CA VAL A 182 -2.18 3.52 -4.52
C VAL A 182 -2.28 4.94 -5.08
N LEU A 183 -1.85 5.90 -4.28
CA LEU A 183 -1.75 7.31 -4.64
C LEU A 183 -0.30 7.75 -4.46
N THR A 184 0.33 8.24 -5.51
CA THR A 184 1.62 8.94 -5.39
C THR A 184 1.38 10.38 -4.99
N VAL A 185 2.22 10.93 -4.12
CA VAL A 185 2.14 12.33 -3.69
C VAL A 185 3.39 13.13 -4.06
N ALA A 186 3.20 14.42 -4.30
CA ALA A 186 4.29 15.34 -4.56
C ALA A 186 5.14 15.55 -3.31
N PRO A 187 6.47 15.76 -3.45
CA PRO A 187 7.31 16.18 -2.34
C PRO A 187 6.77 17.46 -1.68
N LEU A 188 7.03 17.63 -0.38
CA LEU A 188 6.67 18.82 0.38
C LEU A 188 7.94 19.44 0.96
N GLY A 189 8.25 20.69 0.57
CA GLY A 189 9.46 21.38 1.01
C GLY A 189 10.75 20.60 0.69
N GLY A 190 10.79 19.92 -0.47
CA GLY A 190 11.92 19.08 -0.88
C GLY A 190 12.08 17.75 -0.12
N ARG A 191 11.10 17.39 0.74
CA ARG A 191 11.09 16.12 1.48
C ARG A 191 10.07 15.16 0.89
N GLN A 192 10.41 13.88 0.93
CA GLN A 192 9.51 12.78 0.58
C GLN A 192 8.60 12.42 1.77
N LEU A 193 7.40 11.93 1.50
CA LEU A 193 6.39 11.57 2.51
C LEU A 193 6.95 10.62 3.56
N VAL A 194 7.51 9.49 3.12
CA VAL A 194 8.05 8.44 4.01
C VAL A 194 9.25 8.96 4.83
N ASP A 195 9.96 9.98 4.35
CA ASP A 195 11.04 10.64 5.10
C ASP A 195 10.52 11.58 6.22
N VAL A 196 9.22 11.85 6.25
CA VAL A 196 8.54 12.64 7.29
C VAL A 196 7.80 11.74 8.27
N VAL A 197 6.99 10.81 7.74
CA VAL A 197 6.01 10.07 8.55
C VAL A 197 6.34 8.59 8.75
N GLY A 198 7.42 8.11 8.15
CA GLY A 198 7.68 6.68 8.02
C GLY A 198 6.83 6.04 6.92
N GLY A 199 7.05 4.77 6.66
CA GLY A 199 6.27 4.02 5.68
C GLY A 199 5.96 2.64 6.22
N ASN A 200 4.71 2.23 6.05
CA ASN A 200 4.23 0.93 6.47
C ASN A 200 4.69 -0.16 5.52
N ALA A 201 4.77 -1.36 6.07
CA ALA A 201 4.93 -2.56 5.31
C ALA A 201 3.63 -3.03 4.69
N VAL A 202 3.73 -3.71 3.55
CA VAL A 202 2.61 -4.37 2.89
C VAL A 202 2.77 -5.88 3.11
N ALA A 203 1.75 -6.48 3.71
CA ALA A 203 1.65 -7.89 4.03
C ALA A 203 0.51 -8.51 3.21
N TRP A 204 0.85 -9.23 2.15
CA TRP A 204 -0.11 -9.84 1.23
C TRP A 204 -0.17 -11.36 1.40
N GLY A 205 -1.23 -11.99 0.90
CA GLY A 205 -1.42 -13.44 0.92
C GLY A 205 -1.81 -14.02 2.29
N TYR A 206 -2.14 -13.17 3.25
CA TYR A 206 -2.67 -13.59 4.55
C TYR A 206 -4.16 -13.94 4.44
N PRO A 207 -4.62 -15.00 5.12
CA PRO A 207 -6.02 -15.41 5.09
C PRO A 207 -6.91 -14.42 5.86
N PRO A 208 -8.23 -14.33 5.57
CA PRO A 208 -9.16 -13.43 6.27
C PRO A 208 -9.22 -13.58 7.79
N ARG A 209 -8.77 -14.71 8.35
CA ARG A 209 -8.76 -14.97 9.79
C ARG A 209 -7.39 -14.65 10.39
N GLU A 210 -7.33 -13.60 11.20
CA GLU A 210 -6.13 -13.15 11.91
C GLU A 210 -6.49 -12.61 13.29
N ASP A 211 -5.53 -12.64 14.21
CA ASP A 211 -5.71 -12.19 15.60
C ASP A 211 -5.01 -10.85 15.83
N GLY A 212 -5.55 -10.04 16.75
CA GLY A 212 -4.89 -8.79 17.18
C GLY A 212 -4.79 -7.72 16.09
N VAL A 213 -5.62 -7.81 15.05
CA VAL A 213 -5.64 -6.85 13.94
C VAL A 213 -6.09 -5.49 14.46
N ARG A 214 -5.46 -4.44 13.95
CA ARG A 214 -5.75 -3.06 14.33
C ARG A 214 -6.15 -2.23 13.11
N VAL A 215 -7.34 -1.65 13.14
CA VAL A 215 -7.87 -0.80 12.07
C VAL A 215 -7.79 0.66 12.49
N ILE A 216 -7.32 1.54 11.61
CA ILE A 216 -7.29 3.00 11.81
C ILE A 216 -8.02 3.69 10.68
N GLY A 217 -8.89 4.65 10.98
CA GLY A 217 -9.56 5.48 9.98
C GLY A 217 -10.15 6.76 10.56
N TRP A 218 -10.65 7.64 9.67
CA TRP A 218 -11.36 8.88 9.99
C TRP A 218 -12.84 8.77 9.59
N PRO A 219 -13.67 8.04 10.37
CA PRO A 219 -15.11 7.99 10.12
C PRO A 219 -15.72 9.40 10.25
N ALA A 220 -16.59 9.76 9.32
CA ALA A 220 -17.13 11.10 9.11
C ALA A 220 -18.64 11.09 8.88
N GLU A 221 -19.32 10.05 9.35
CA GLU A 221 -20.78 10.06 9.52
C GLU A 221 -21.11 9.93 11.00
N ALA A 222 -22.26 10.48 11.40
CA ALA A 222 -22.72 10.42 12.78
C ALA A 222 -22.65 8.97 13.33
N PRO A 223 -22.16 8.77 14.57
CA PRO A 223 -21.83 9.78 15.58
C PRO A 223 -20.43 10.42 15.43
N TYR A 224 -19.69 10.12 14.36
CA TYR A 224 -18.38 10.72 14.09
C TYR A 224 -18.49 11.96 13.20
N ASP A 225 -17.47 12.81 13.26
CA ASP A 225 -17.38 14.08 12.53
C ASP A 225 -16.23 14.11 11.51
N GLY A 226 -15.45 13.03 11.40
CA GLY A 226 -14.29 12.96 10.52
C GLY A 226 -13.08 13.73 11.00
N GLU A 227 -13.11 14.35 12.18
CA GLU A 227 -12.06 15.26 12.64
C GLU A 227 -10.98 14.56 13.45
N ARG A 228 -11.19 13.30 13.86
CA ARG A 228 -10.23 12.52 14.66
C ARG A 228 -10.07 11.10 14.15
N ALA A 229 -8.86 10.58 14.26
CA ALA A 229 -8.59 9.17 14.01
C ALA A 229 -9.28 8.31 15.07
N GLN A 230 -9.94 7.26 14.59
CA GLN A 230 -10.57 6.24 15.39
C GLN A 230 -9.90 4.90 15.13
N GLN A 231 -9.94 4.02 16.13
CA GLN A 231 -9.33 2.71 16.08
C GLN A 231 -10.30 1.63 16.54
N CYS A 232 -10.32 0.52 15.81
CA CYS A 232 -10.78 -0.78 16.28
C CYS A 232 -9.59 -1.73 16.44
N ALA A 233 -9.70 -2.67 17.37
CA ALA A 233 -8.76 -3.76 17.47
C ALA A 233 -9.50 -5.05 17.86
N GLY A 234 -9.15 -6.16 17.22
CA GLY A 234 -9.81 -7.43 17.46
C GLY A 234 -9.40 -8.50 16.46
N PRO A 235 -9.95 -9.71 16.61
CA PRO A 235 -9.79 -10.77 15.63
C PRO A 235 -10.59 -10.45 14.36
N THR A 236 -10.18 -11.08 13.26
CA THR A 236 -10.93 -11.10 12.00
C THR A 236 -11.35 -12.52 11.65
N THR A 237 -12.42 -12.65 10.88
CA THR A 237 -12.84 -13.92 10.27
C THR A 237 -13.24 -13.69 8.82
N ALA A 238 -13.39 -14.76 8.04
CA ALA A 238 -14.01 -14.63 6.71
C ALA A 238 -15.49 -14.23 6.87
N PHE A 239 -15.92 -13.27 6.07
CA PHE A 239 -17.32 -12.90 5.89
C PHE A 239 -17.94 -13.88 4.89
N PRO A 240 -18.90 -14.72 5.29
CA PRO A 240 -19.38 -15.85 4.48
C PRO A 240 -19.85 -15.47 3.06
N GLU A 241 -20.48 -14.31 2.93
CA GLU A 241 -21.20 -13.88 1.73
C GLU A 241 -20.26 -13.49 0.59
N THR A 242 -19.06 -13.01 0.93
CA THR A 242 -18.13 -12.48 -0.07
C THR A 242 -16.70 -13.00 0.10
N GLY A 243 -16.29 -13.45 1.28
CA GLY A 243 -14.92 -13.88 1.58
C GLY A 243 -14.01 -12.80 2.16
N ASP A 244 -14.51 -11.57 2.34
CA ASP A 244 -13.77 -10.48 2.98
C ASP A 244 -13.31 -10.85 4.40
N ALA A 245 -12.23 -10.24 4.88
CA ALA A 245 -11.99 -10.19 6.32
C ALA A 245 -13.04 -9.28 6.96
N GLN A 246 -13.77 -9.80 7.95
CA GLN A 246 -14.70 -9.03 8.78
C GLN A 246 -14.11 -8.79 10.17
N MET A 247 -14.39 -7.60 10.73
CA MET A 247 -14.12 -7.26 12.13
C MET A 247 -15.33 -6.56 12.73
N SER A 248 -15.68 -6.89 13.97
CA SER A 248 -16.62 -6.09 14.77
C SER A 248 -16.04 -4.71 15.05
N CYS A 249 -16.51 -3.70 14.30
CA CYS A 249 -15.93 -2.37 14.28
C CYS A 249 -16.96 -1.36 13.80
N PRO A 250 -17.30 -0.33 14.60
CA PRO A 250 -18.38 0.60 14.29
C PRO A 250 -17.93 1.81 13.45
N LEU A 251 -16.76 1.76 12.82
CA LEU A 251 -16.33 2.86 11.95
C LEU A 251 -17.22 2.89 10.70
N ASN A 252 -17.52 4.10 10.24
CA ASN A 252 -18.45 4.33 9.13
C ASN A 252 -17.76 5.14 8.01
N GLY A 253 -18.54 5.83 7.17
CA GLY A 253 -18.07 6.47 5.95
C GLY A 253 -16.88 7.38 6.22
N GLY A 254 -15.87 7.39 5.34
CA GLY A 254 -14.60 8.10 5.56
C GLY A 254 -13.50 7.26 6.22
N ALA A 255 -13.85 6.17 6.93
CA ALA A 255 -12.87 5.17 7.37
C ALA A 255 -12.31 4.34 6.21
N SER A 256 -13.01 4.31 5.07
CA SER A 256 -12.58 3.71 3.80
C SER A 256 -11.13 4.02 3.44
N GLY A 257 -10.40 3.03 2.96
CA GLY A 257 -8.96 3.12 2.67
C GLY A 257 -8.05 3.11 3.90
N GLY A 258 -8.61 3.19 5.10
CA GLY A 258 -7.86 3.11 6.35
C GLY A 258 -7.16 1.76 6.51
N PRO A 259 -5.91 1.71 7.01
CA PRO A 259 -5.13 0.48 7.07
C PRO A 259 -5.61 -0.49 8.16
N TRP A 260 -5.55 -1.78 7.84
CA TRP A 260 -5.66 -2.88 8.79
C TRP A 260 -4.25 -3.41 9.03
N PHE A 261 -3.78 -3.35 10.27
CA PHE A 261 -2.45 -3.79 10.67
C PHE A 261 -2.49 -5.18 11.30
N LEU A 262 -1.70 -6.13 10.80
CA LEU A 262 -1.42 -7.42 11.48
C LEU A 262 -0.54 -7.24 12.72
N GLY A 263 0.20 -6.14 12.77
CA GLY A 263 1.12 -5.85 13.85
C GLY A 263 1.87 -4.56 13.59
N MET A 264 2.37 -3.98 14.67
CA MET A 264 3.13 -2.74 14.62
C MET A 264 4.63 -3.00 14.74
N VAL A 265 5.41 -2.27 13.95
CA VAL A 265 6.88 -2.26 14.01
C VAL A 265 7.37 -1.20 15.01
N SER A 266 6.63 -0.10 15.12
CA SER A 266 6.80 1.01 16.05
C SER A 266 5.44 1.71 16.28
N PRO A 267 5.34 2.76 17.11
CA PRO A 267 4.10 3.53 17.22
C PRO A 267 3.58 4.10 15.90
N ASP A 268 4.49 4.37 14.96
CA ASP A 268 4.20 5.12 13.73
C ASP A 268 3.97 4.23 12.49
N VAL A 269 4.50 3.01 12.47
CA VAL A 269 4.46 2.13 11.28
C VAL A 269 4.26 0.66 11.64
N GLY A 270 3.53 -0.07 10.79
CA GLY A 270 3.19 -1.49 10.96
C GLY A 270 3.12 -2.26 9.64
N TYR A 271 2.44 -3.40 9.69
CA TYR A 271 2.23 -4.31 8.57
C TYR A 271 0.79 -4.25 8.09
N ILE A 272 0.52 -3.49 7.02
CA ILE A 272 -0.80 -3.35 6.42
C ILE A 272 -1.11 -4.59 5.59
N TRP A 273 -2.21 -5.26 5.89
CA TRP A 273 -2.63 -6.47 5.16
C TRP A 273 -3.97 -6.36 4.47
N ALA A 274 -4.74 -5.32 4.80
CA ALA A 274 -5.98 -4.98 4.14
C ALA A 274 -6.22 -3.47 4.30
N VAL A 275 -7.11 -2.92 3.49
CA VAL A 275 -7.62 -1.54 3.64
C VAL A 275 -9.13 -1.61 3.78
N THR A 276 -9.70 -0.75 4.64
CA THR A 276 -11.16 -0.71 4.83
C THR A 276 -11.85 -0.46 3.50
N SER A 277 -12.67 -1.40 3.05
CA SER A 277 -13.41 -1.28 1.79
C SER A 277 -14.86 -0.97 2.08
N ARG A 278 -15.51 -1.77 2.92
CA ARG A 278 -16.95 -1.73 3.14
C ARG A 278 -17.32 -1.82 4.61
N ARG A 279 -18.60 -1.69 4.88
CA ARG A 279 -19.21 -2.04 6.17
C ARG A 279 -20.54 -2.74 5.97
N THR A 280 -21.07 -3.31 7.03
CA THR A 280 -22.49 -3.66 7.08
C THR A 280 -23.32 -2.40 7.36
N THR A 281 -24.44 -2.26 6.66
CA THR A 281 -25.42 -1.18 6.87
C THR A 281 -26.64 -1.63 7.66
N GLU A 282 -26.87 -2.94 7.70
CA GLU A 282 -27.90 -3.59 8.51
C GLU A 282 -27.27 -4.75 9.29
N GLY A 283 -27.81 -5.02 10.48
CA GLY A 283 -27.30 -6.06 11.37
C GLY A 283 -26.09 -5.61 12.21
N PRO A 284 -25.19 -6.54 12.60
CA PRO A 284 -24.04 -6.23 13.44
C PRO A 284 -23.11 -5.24 12.72
N ALA A 285 -22.56 -4.26 13.43
CA ALA A 285 -21.61 -3.29 12.86
C ALA A 285 -20.25 -3.96 12.58
N LEU A 286 -20.03 -4.30 11.31
CA LEU A 286 -18.81 -4.93 10.83
C LEU A 286 -18.14 -4.01 9.81
N LEU A 287 -16.82 -3.88 9.91
CA LEU A 287 -16.01 -3.46 8.77
C LEU A 287 -15.57 -4.67 7.96
N LEU A 288 -15.49 -4.49 6.65
CA LEU A 288 -15.10 -5.51 5.68
C LEU A 288 -13.94 -5.00 4.84
N ALA A 289 -12.98 -5.89 4.59
CA ALA A 289 -11.85 -5.62 3.73
C ALA A 289 -11.36 -6.91 3.08
N TRP A 290 -11.10 -6.87 1.78
CA TRP A 290 -10.40 -7.96 1.13
C TRP A 290 -8.92 -7.96 1.51
N PRO A 291 -8.36 -9.07 2.01
CA PRO A 291 -6.92 -9.17 2.25
C PRO A 291 -6.12 -8.89 0.99
N LEU A 292 -5.04 -8.12 1.11
CA LEU A 292 -4.14 -7.86 -0.01
C LEU A 292 -3.56 -9.20 -0.50
N ASP A 293 -3.60 -9.42 -1.80
CA ASP A 293 -2.94 -10.55 -2.44
C ASP A 293 -1.74 -10.06 -3.28
N ARG A 294 -1.18 -10.93 -4.13
CA ARG A 294 -0.01 -10.59 -4.95
C ARG A 294 -0.26 -9.46 -5.94
N THR A 295 -1.51 -9.17 -6.32
CA THR A 295 -1.83 -8.10 -7.27
C THR A 295 -1.40 -6.72 -6.75
N ILE A 296 -1.28 -6.53 -5.43
CA ILE A 296 -0.76 -5.28 -4.86
C ILE A 296 0.68 -4.99 -5.31
N LEU A 297 1.47 -6.02 -5.61
CA LEU A 297 2.83 -5.86 -6.12
C LEU A 297 2.82 -5.26 -7.53
N THR A 298 1.82 -5.60 -8.34
CA THR A 298 1.63 -5.03 -9.68
C THR A 298 1.30 -3.54 -9.59
N LEU A 299 0.41 -3.14 -8.67
CA LEU A 299 0.13 -1.72 -8.41
C LEU A 299 1.37 -0.95 -7.97
N LEU A 300 2.14 -1.50 -7.00
CA LEU A 300 3.36 -0.86 -6.52
C LEU A 300 4.46 -0.79 -7.59
N ALA A 301 4.55 -1.79 -8.46
CA ALA A 301 5.48 -1.78 -9.59
C ALA A 301 5.10 -0.73 -10.65
N ALA A 302 3.82 -0.55 -10.95
CA ALA A 302 3.34 0.45 -11.89
C ALA A 302 3.70 1.89 -11.44
N VAL A 303 3.62 2.16 -10.13
CA VAL A 303 4.07 3.43 -9.54
C VAL A 303 5.57 3.69 -9.80
N ARG A 304 6.41 2.66 -9.66
CA ARG A 304 7.86 2.78 -9.86
C ARG A 304 8.20 3.19 -11.30
N SER A 305 7.51 2.62 -12.27
CA SER A 305 7.69 2.97 -13.69
C SER A 305 7.28 4.41 -14.00
N ALA A 306 6.21 4.91 -13.36
CA ALA A 306 5.74 6.28 -13.54
C ALA A 306 6.62 7.34 -12.85
N THR A 307 7.33 6.99 -11.77
CA THR A 307 8.08 7.95 -10.94
C THR A 307 9.55 8.11 -11.36
N ALA A 308 10.02 7.34 -12.35
CA ALA A 308 11.42 7.37 -12.82
C ALA A 308 11.87 8.74 -13.40
N THR A 309 10.98 9.73 -13.48
CA THR A 309 11.24 11.06 -14.05
C THR A 309 11.42 12.17 -13.00
N ALA A 310 11.48 11.89 -11.69
CA ALA A 310 11.59 12.94 -10.66
C ALA A 310 13.04 13.12 -10.14
N THR A 311 13.68 14.18 -10.60
CA THR A 311 15.06 14.62 -10.34
C THR A 311 15.39 14.86 -8.85
N ALA A 312 16.60 14.48 -8.47
CA ALA A 312 17.15 14.57 -7.12
C ALA A 312 17.29 16.02 -6.59
N ALA A 313 16.85 16.25 -5.35
CA ALA A 313 17.14 17.48 -4.61
C ALA A 313 18.63 17.58 -4.19
N ARG A 314 19.22 18.77 -4.33
CA ARG A 314 20.58 19.13 -3.88
C ARG A 314 20.60 19.45 -2.38
N PRO A 315 21.49 18.83 -1.58
CA PRO A 315 22.04 19.44 -0.39
C PRO A 315 23.44 20.00 -0.68
N ARG A 316 23.75 21.17 -0.10
CA ARG A 316 25.11 21.72 0.03
C ARG A 316 25.69 21.27 1.38
N GLY A 317 26.94 20.80 1.41
CA GLY A 317 27.71 20.67 2.64
C GLY A 317 28.80 19.59 2.64
N ARG A 318 30.03 19.98 3.02
CA ARG A 318 31.14 19.07 3.36
C ARG A 318 30.84 18.40 4.71
N GLY A 319 30.14 17.27 4.68
CA GLY A 319 29.81 16.50 5.90
C GLY A 319 30.92 15.52 6.32
N PRO A 320 31.05 15.19 7.63
CA PRO A 320 31.95 14.15 8.11
C PRO A 320 31.57 12.76 7.59
N LEU A 321 32.55 11.86 7.45
CA LEU A 321 32.37 10.47 7.01
C LEU A 321 31.34 9.77 7.91
N SER A 322 30.12 9.57 7.41
CA SER A 322 29.02 9.04 8.21
C SER A 322 28.00 8.31 7.36
N VAL A 323 27.37 7.29 7.97
CA VAL A 323 26.17 6.64 7.44
C VAL A 323 25.04 6.83 8.44
N ALA A 324 23.86 7.16 7.92
CA ALA A 324 22.60 7.08 8.66
C ALA A 324 21.70 6.03 7.99
N ALA A 325 20.90 5.32 8.77
CA ALA A 325 19.95 4.36 8.25
C ALA A 325 18.52 4.78 8.56
N LEU A 326 17.65 4.77 7.54
CA LEU A 326 16.32 5.36 7.59
C LEU A 326 15.30 4.41 6.95
N PRO A 327 14.24 4.00 7.69
CA PRO A 327 14.09 4.14 9.14
C PRO A 327 15.11 3.27 9.91
N ALA A 328 15.32 3.59 11.20
CA ALA A 328 16.22 2.81 12.08
C ALA A 328 15.61 1.45 12.48
N VAL A 329 14.30 1.28 12.32
CA VAL A 329 13.58 0.02 12.48
C VAL A 329 12.71 -0.16 11.25
N THR A 330 12.80 -1.33 10.62
CA THR A 330 12.03 -1.66 9.41
C THR A 330 11.47 -3.07 9.52
N GLY A 331 10.40 -3.37 8.79
CA GLY A 331 9.87 -4.73 8.71
C GLY A 331 10.75 -5.63 7.86
N ARG A 332 10.66 -6.95 8.03
CA ARG A 332 11.22 -7.88 7.07
C ARG A 332 10.47 -7.68 5.76
N GLY A 333 11.26 -7.66 4.71
CA GLY A 333 10.82 -7.35 3.37
C GLY A 333 10.79 -5.87 2.95
N GLN A 334 10.89 -4.98 3.91
CA GLN A 334 10.76 -3.55 3.69
C GLN A 334 12.08 -2.89 3.31
N PRO A 335 12.09 -1.98 2.32
CA PRO A 335 13.31 -1.26 2.00
C PRO A 335 13.74 -0.38 3.18
N TYR A 336 15.04 -0.14 3.29
CA TYR A 336 15.58 0.93 4.12
C TYR A 336 16.69 1.62 3.33
N ARG A 337 17.02 2.84 3.72
CA ARG A 337 18.02 3.65 3.04
C ARG A 337 19.24 3.81 3.89
N LEU A 338 20.41 3.74 3.26
CA LEU A 338 21.66 4.19 3.84
C LEU A 338 21.99 5.56 3.23
N ARG A 339 21.83 6.61 4.04
CA ARG A 339 22.27 7.96 3.67
C ARG A 339 23.74 8.11 4.02
N LEU A 340 24.58 8.15 3.00
CA LEU A 340 26.02 8.28 3.09
C LEU A 340 26.41 9.74 2.98
N ARG A 341 27.33 10.19 3.83
CA ARG A 341 27.97 11.51 3.73
C ARG A 341 29.47 11.36 3.80
N ALA A 342 30.17 11.98 2.87
CA ALA A 342 31.63 12.06 2.84
C ALA A 342 32.09 13.17 1.88
N ARG A 343 33.40 13.43 1.82
CA ARG A 343 33.96 14.47 0.95
C ARG A 343 33.69 14.13 -0.53
N ALA A 344 33.24 15.12 -1.30
CA ALA A 344 33.01 14.98 -2.73
C ALA A 344 34.24 14.42 -3.48
N GLY A 345 34.01 13.63 -4.53
CA GLY A 345 35.05 13.02 -5.36
C GLY A 345 35.77 11.82 -4.73
N THR A 346 35.62 11.59 -3.43
CA THR A 346 36.26 10.46 -2.73
C THR A 346 35.53 9.13 -2.98
N ARG A 347 36.25 8.01 -2.84
CA ARG A 347 35.66 6.67 -2.80
C ARG A 347 35.50 6.21 -1.35
N VAL A 348 34.29 5.77 -1.00
CA VAL A 348 33.98 5.21 0.31
C VAL A 348 33.54 3.75 0.19
N VAL A 349 34.04 2.89 1.08
CA VAL A 349 33.63 1.50 1.18
C VAL A 349 32.50 1.40 2.20
N VAL A 350 31.33 0.94 1.77
CA VAL A 350 30.21 0.64 2.64
C VAL A 350 30.40 -0.77 3.18
N GLN A 351 30.39 -0.92 4.51
CA GLN A 351 30.51 -2.23 5.16
C GLN A 351 29.32 -2.50 6.06
N ALA A 352 28.98 -3.78 6.23
CA ALA A 352 27.95 -4.22 7.16
C ALA A 352 28.34 -5.45 7.98
N ARG A 353 27.63 -5.66 9.09
CA ARG A 353 27.67 -6.87 9.92
C ARG A 353 26.33 -7.14 10.59
N ARG A 354 26.08 -8.39 10.96
CA ARG A 354 24.81 -8.86 11.56
C ARG A 354 24.86 -9.19 13.05
N SER A 355 26.04 -9.14 13.66
CA SER A 355 26.21 -9.21 15.11
C SER A 355 27.27 -8.21 15.55
N ALA A 356 27.32 -7.91 16.86
CA ALA A 356 28.34 -7.05 17.43
C ALA A 356 29.76 -7.62 17.28
N THR A 357 29.89 -8.95 17.18
CA THR A 357 31.15 -9.70 17.11
C THR A 357 31.51 -10.11 15.67
N ALA A 358 30.55 -10.12 14.75
CA ALA A 358 30.79 -10.50 13.36
C ALA A 358 31.77 -9.56 12.65
N ARG A 359 32.60 -10.15 11.78
CA ARG A 359 33.50 -9.40 10.90
C ARG A 359 32.71 -8.48 9.95
N TRP A 360 33.26 -7.30 9.71
CA TRP A 360 32.69 -6.34 8.76
C TRP A 360 32.90 -6.83 7.33
N ARG A 361 31.81 -7.05 6.58
CA ARG A 361 31.86 -7.43 5.17
C ARG A 361 31.65 -6.20 4.29
N ARG A 362 32.39 -6.12 3.18
CA ARG A 362 32.20 -5.08 2.16
C ARG A 362 30.86 -5.33 1.46
N LEU A 363 30.02 -4.30 1.38
CA LEU A 363 28.77 -4.34 0.63
C LEU A 363 28.94 -3.75 -0.77
N THR A 364 29.53 -2.56 -0.85
CA THR A 364 29.74 -1.84 -2.11
C THR A 364 30.79 -0.74 -1.93
N VAL A 365 31.27 -0.17 -3.02
CA VAL A 365 32.13 1.01 -3.06
C VAL A 365 31.39 2.12 -3.81
N VAL A 366 31.32 3.30 -3.20
CA VAL A 366 30.60 4.46 -3.76
C VAL A 366 31.59 5.57 -4.04
N ARG A 367 31.57 6.12 -5.26
CA ARG A 367 32.23 7.39 -5.58
C ARG A 367 31.29 8.53 -5.21
N MET A 368 31.74 9.43 -4.34
CA MET A 368 30.90 10.50 -3.83
C MET A 368 30.70 11.60 -4.88
N PRO A 369 29.45 12.02 -5.15
CA PRO A 369 29.14 13.10 -6.07
C PRO A 369 29.59 14.45 -5.50
N ALA A 370 29.47 15.51 -6.30
CA ALA A 370 29.78 16.89 -5.89
C ALA A 370 29.01 17.34 -4.64
N SER A 371 27.80 16.82 -4.41
CA SER A 371 27.01 17.09 -3.21
C SER A 371 27.60 16.48 -1.94
N GLY A 372 28.48 15.47 -2.04
CA GLY A 372 29.01 14.72 -0.90
C GLY A 372 27.99 13.83 -0.20
N VAL A 373 26.80 13.62 -0.80
CA VAL A 373 25.71 12.80 -0.24
C VAL A 373 25.25 11.78 -1.26
N VAL A 374 25.10 10.52 -0.82
CA VAL A 374 24.51 9.43 -1.62
C VAL A 374 23.49 8.70 -0.78
N ASP A 375 22.34 8.41 -1.36
CA ASP A 375 21.28 7.62 -0.75
C ASP A 375 21.25 6.24 -1.43
N LEU A 376 21.56 5.18 -0.68
CA LEU A 376 21.49 3.80 -1.18
C LEU A 376 20.24 3.10 -0.65
N ASN A 377 19.34 2.72 -1.56
CA ASN A 377 18.21 1.86 -1.22
C ASN A 377 18.70 0.43 -0.98
N ARG A 378 18.19 -0.21 0.07
CA ARG A 378 18.54 -1.59 0.44
C ARG A 378 17.27 -2.37 0.74
N ALA A 379 17.18 -3.56 0.16
CA ALA A 379 16.30 -4.60 0.65
C ALA A 379 16.63 -4.95 2.12
N SER A 380 15.61 -5.09 2.97
CA SER A 380 15.77 -5.81 4.23
C SER A 380 16.11 -7.26 3.97
N GLY A 381 17.18 -7.75 4.60
CA GLY A 381 17.46 -9.18 4.68
C GLY A 381 16.74 -9.83 5.87
N PRO A 382 17.25 -10.95 6.40
CA PRO A 382 16.70 -11.59 7.59
C PRO A 382 16.55 -10.65 8.79
N ALA A 383 15.55 -10.95 9.62
CA ALA A 383 15.26 -10.24 10.86
C ALA A 383 16.49 -10.15 11.78
N GLY A 384 16.49 -9.12 12.63
CA GLY A 384 17.57 -8.81 13.55
C GLY A 384 18.33 -7.53 13.18
N PRO A 385 19.35 -7.19 13.97
CA PRO A 385 20.10 -5.96 13.77
C PRO A 385 21.12 -6.08 12.62
N VAL A 386 21.26 -5.00 11.85
CA VAL A 386 22.30 -4.82 10.86
C VAL A 386 23.02 -3.51 11.13
N TRP A 387 24.33 -3.57 11.33
CA TRP A 387 25.15 -2.38 11.52
C TRP A 387 25.87 -2.03 10.23
N PHE A 388 25.98 -0.73 9.96
CA PHE A 388 26.66 -0.17 8.81
C PHE A 388 27.78 0.76 9.25
N ARG A 389 28.85 0.83 8.47
CA ARG A 389 29.88 1.86 8.59
C ARG A 389 30.44 2.21 7.23
N LEU A 390 31.01 3.41 7.13
CA LEU A 390 31.81 3.82 5.99
C LEU A 390 33.29 3.72 6.32
N LYS A 391 34.09 3.28 5.36
CA LYS A 391 35.56 3.28 5.43
C LYS A 391 36.14 4.06 4.25
N GLN A 392 37.09 4.95 4.53
CA GLN A 392 37.84 5.71 3.53
C GLN A 392 39.33 5.63 3.89
N GLY A 393 40.09 4.79 3.16
CA GLY A 393 41.45 4.44 3.58
C GLY A 393 41.46 3.84 5.00
N LYS A 394 42.24 4.41 5.92
CA LYS A 394 42.27 4.01 7.35
C LYS A 394 41.12 4.62 8.18
N ARG A 395 40.42 5.65 7.69
CA ARG A 395 39.36 6.35 8.43
C ARG A 395 38.06 5.54 8.44
N VAL A 396 37.39 5.51 9.60
CA VAL A 396 36.09 4.86 9.78
C VAL A 396 35.08 5.89 10.28
N GLY A 397 33.93 5.96 9.60
CA GLY A 397 32.87 6.89 9.92
C GLY A 397 31.95 6.42 11.05
N LYS A 398 31.05 7.32 11.49
CA LYS A 398 29.99 6.99 12.47
C LYS A 398 29.15 5.82 11.94
N LYS A 399 28.90 4.85 12.82
CA LYS A 399 28.11 3.65 12.52
C LYS A 399 26.61 3.98 12.50
N ALA A 400 25.85 3.27 11.68
CA ALA A 400 24.39 3.22 11.75
C ALA A 400 23.94 1.81 12.13
N LYS A 401 22.72 1.69 12.68
CA LYS A 401 22.05 0.42 12.97
C LYS A 401 20.65 0.46 12.37
N VAL A 402 20.26 -0.64 11.73
CA VAL A 402 18.87 -0.95 11.37
C VAL A 402 18.46 -2.16 12.16
N VAL A 403 17.25 -2.16 12.70
CA VAL A 403 16.61 -3.36 13.26
C VAL A 403 15.55 -3.83 12.29
N VAL A 404 15.74 -5.00 11.70
CA VAL A 404 14.72 -5.63 10.84
C VAL A 404 13.82 -6.47 11.74
N ARG A 405 12.53 -6.14 11.84
CA ARG A 405 11.53 -6.93 12.56
C ARG A 405 11.10 -8.13 11.72
N ALA A 406 10.75 -9.25 12.34
CA ALA A 406 10.16 -10.36 11.62
C ALA A 406 8.77 -9.98 11.10
N CYS A 407 8.36 -10.64 10.01
CA CYS A 407 6.97 -10.59 9.56
C CYS A 407 6.07 -11.24 10.61
N PRO A 408 4.88 -10.70 10.89
CA PRO A 408 3.85 -11.43 11.61
C PRO A 408 3.58 -12.73 10.86
N LEU A 409 3.50 -13.85 11.55
CA LEU A 409 3.09 -15.10 10.92
C LEU A 409 1.56 -15.19 10.96
N PRO A 410 0.92 -15.71 9.90
CA PRO A 410 -0.54 -15.88 9.88
C PRO A 410 -1.00 -16.75 11.06
N VAL A 411 -2.22 -16.55 11.55
CA VAL A 411 -2.80 -17.44 12.59
C VAL A 411 -2.79 -18.90 12.11
N ASP A 412 -3.13 -19.14 10.84
CA ASP A 412 -3.03 -20.46 10.23
C ASP A 412 -1.57 -20.80 9.88
N ARG A 413 -1.00 -21.78 10.61
CA ARG A 413 0.41 -22.18 10.50
C ARG A 413 0.68 -23.28 9.48
N ARG A 414 -0.30 -23.70 8.69
CA ARG A 414 -0.07 -24.69 7.63
C ARG A 414 1.00 -24.17 6.67
N ALA A 415 1.94 -25.03 6.27
CA ALA A 415 3.10 -24.64 5.47
C ALA A 415 2.71 -23.92 4.17
N ALA A 416 1.64 -24.39 3.50
CA ALA A 416 1.13 -23.75 2.29
C ALA A 416 0.63 -22.31 2.53
N VAL A 417 -0.05 -22.05 3.65
CA VAL A 417 -0.52 -20.71 4.01
C VAL A 417 0.66 -19.80 4.32
N VAL A 418 1.59 -20.26 5.16
CA VAL A 418 2.80 -19.50 5.48
C VAL A 418 3.61 -19.19 4.21
N ALA A 419 3.72 -20.13 3.28
CA ALA A 419 4.42 -19.94 2.00
C ALA A 419 3.69 -18.98 1.04
N ALA A 420 2.36 -18.87 1.16
CA ALA A 420 1.55 -17.92 0.40
C ALA A 420 1.67 -16.48 0.96
N THR A 421 1.93 -16.33 2.26
CA THR A 421 2.11 -15.00 2.86
C THR A 421 3.39 -14.33 2.40
N GLY A 422 3.24 -13.11 1.89
CA GLY A 422 4.32 -12.21 1.55
C GLY A 422 4.23 -10.96 2.38
N CYS A 423 5.04 -10.86 3.41
CA CYS A 423 5.34 -9.58 4.02
C CYS A 423 6.60 -9.04 3.32
N SER A 424 6.35 -8.57 2.09
CA SER A 424 7.27 -7.98 1.11
C SER A 424 8.60 -8.70 0.85
N SER A 425 8.70 -9.86 0.17
CA SER A 425 10.01 -10.25 -0.39
C SER A 425 10.53 -9.17 -1.35
N PRO A 426 11.72 -8.56 -1.16
CA PRO A 426 12.35 -7.78 -2.21
C PRO A 426 13.17 -8.75 -3.06
N THR A 427 12.51 -9.40 -4.01
CA THR A 427 13.16 -10.05 -5.15
C THR A 427 12.22 -9.95 -6.33
N ALA A 428 12.47 -8.95 -7.19
CA ALA A 428 12.85 -9.33 -8.55
C ALA A 428 14.38 -9.39 -8.54
#